data_AF-A0A0C9UTL5-F1
#
_entry.id   AF-A0A0C9UTL5-F1
#
_cell.length_a   1.000
_cell.length_b   1.000
_cell.length_c   1.000
_cell.angle_alpha   90.00
_cell.angle_beta   90.00
_cell.angle_gamma   90.00
#
_symmetry.space_group_name_H-M   'P 1'
#
loop_
_entity.id
_entity.type
_entity.pdbx_description
1 polymer ?
#
loop_
_entity_poly.entity_id
_entity_poly.type
_entity_poly.pdbx_seq_one_letter_code
_entity_poly.pdbx_strand_id
1 'polypeptide(L)'
;LLLSVVLRDGLFIAHSKESFFAAFPSKTQDLSVLEELVEIDKLDFLVAFSSASTFGNPGQTNYASANTLLEGRLSRYRNAFSLIVPAVLDSSVMVLEDGFTPQPRFKPWLPWALSSTRLCDILEDALRKSSHTKFSSYVPDFQWSHVLKQFGPS
;
A
#
# COMPACT_ATOMS: atom_id res chain seq x y z
N LEU A 1 7.89 -6.70 -7.98
CA LEU A 1 7.12 -6.03 -6.90
C LEU A 1 7.23 -4.53 -7.11
N LEU A 2 6.13 -3.78 -7.04
CA LEU A 2 6.14 -2.30 -7.08
C LEU A 2 6.03 -1.75 -5.64
N LEU A 3 7.06 -1.04 -5.17
CA LEU A 3 7.23 -0.60 -3.77
C LEU A 3 7.52 0.90 -3.59
N SER A 4 7.64 1.65 -4.68
CA SER A 4 7.96 3.08 -4.67
C SER A 4 6.89 3.87 -3.91
N VAL A 5 7.29 4.94 -3.23
CA VAL A 5 6.39 5.76 -2.41
C VAL A 5 6.82 7.21 -2.38
N VAL A 6 5.84 8.11 -2.47
CA VAL A 6 6.00 9.54 -2.20
C VAL A 6 4.88 9.94 -1.24
N LEU A 7 5.26 10.45 -0.07
CA LEU A 7 4.33 10.93 0.95
C LEU A 7 4.31 12.45 0.96
N ARG A 8 3.11 13.04 0.90
CA ARG A 8 2.92 14.50 0.97
C ARG A 8 1.59 14.79 1.64
N ASP A 9 1.53 14.50 2.92
CA ASP A 9 0.28 14.50 3.68
C ASP A 9 -0.27 15.93 3.85
N GLY A 10 -1.59 16.06 3.74
CA GLY A 10 -2.33 17.29 3.91
C GLY A 10 -3.82 17.01 3.91
N LEU A 11 -4.61 17.79 4.66
CA LEU A 11 -6.07 17.71 4.56
C LEU A 11 -6.48 17.96 3.11
N PHE A 12 -7.54 17.28 2.64
CA PHE A 12 -7.99 17.42 1.26
C PHE A 12 -8.19 18.88 0.84
N ILE A 13 -8.80 19.69 1.71
CA ILE A 13 -9.05 21.11 1.46
C ILE A 13 -7.78 21.97 1.45
N ALA A 14 -6.68 21.49 2.03
CA ALA A 14 -5.41 22.17 2.10
C ALA A 14 -4.47 21.83 0.93
N HIS A 15 -4.86 20.89 0.06
CA HIS A 15 -4.04 20.53 -1.09
C HIS A 15 -4.15 21.56 -2.21
N SER A 16 -2.99 22.04 -2.69
CA SER A 16 -2.87 22.53 -4.06
C SER A 16 -2.90 21.35 -5.03
N LYS A 17 -3.20 21.62 -6.31
CA LYS A 17 -3.14 20.62 -7.39
C LYS A 17 -1.80 19.88 -7.39
N GLU A 18 -0.70 20.61 -7.29
CA GLU A 18 0.67 20.08 -7.29
C GLU A 18 0.90 19.15 -6.09
N SER A 19 0.46 19.56 -4.90
CA SER A 19 0.62 18.74 -3.69
C SER A 19 -0.25 17.48 -3.70
N PHE A 20 -1.42 17.55 -4.32
CA PHE A 20 -2.30 16.39 -4.51
C PHE A 20 -1.69 15.40 -5.49
N PHE A 21 -1.23 15.86 -6.65
CA PHE A 21 -0.67 14.97 -7.67
C PHE A 21 0.74 14.45 -7.36
N ALA A 22 1.44 15.00 -6.37
CA ALA A 22 2.81 14.58 -6.01
C ALA A 22 2.96 13.08 -5.68
N ALA A 23 1.92 12.43 -5.15
CA ALA A 23 1.96 10.99 -4.82
C ALA A 23 1.81 10.07 -6.04
N PHE A 24 1.20 10.58 -7.13
CA PHE A 24 0.78 9.77 -8.28
C PHE A 24 1.93 9.19 -9.10
N PRO A 25 2.99 9.94 -9.46
CA PRO A 25 4.07 9.41 -10.31
C PRO A 25 4.66 8.09 -9.80
N SER A 26 4.87 7.98 -8.48
CA SER A 26 5.36 6.75 -7.81
C SER A 26 4.44 5.53 -7.92
N LYS A 27 3.23 5.69 -8.47
CA LYS A 27 2.25 4.62 -8.66
C LYS A 27 1.93 4.44 -10.13
N THR A 28 1.72 5.55 -10.84
CA THR A 28 1.26 5.53 -12.21
C THR A 28 2.40 5.45 -13.22
N GLN A 29 3.46 6.22 -13.03
CA GLN A 29 4.57 6.27 -13.98
C GLN A 29 5.38 4.98 -13.91
N ASP A 30 5.64 4.47 -12.71
CA ASP A 30 6.34 3.21 -12.51
C ASP A 30 5.60 2.04 -13.16
N LEU A 31 4.27 1.98 -13.04
CA LEU A 31 3.48 0.98 -13.73
C LEU A 31 3.49 1.19 -15.25
N SER A 32 3.36 2.43 -15.75
CA SER A 32 3.42 2.70 -17.19
C SER A 32 4.75 2.25 -17.80
N VAL A 33 5.87 2.50 -17.13
CA VAL A 33 7.19 2.02 -17.58
C VAL A 33 7.23 0.49 -17.63
N LEU A 34 6.64 -0.20 -16.64
CA LEU A 34 6.56 -1.67 -16.70
C LEU A 34 5.65 -2.16 -17.82
N GLU A 35 4.50 -1.52 -18.05
CA GLU A 35 3.57 -1.87 -19.13
C GLU A 35 4.21 -1.66 -20.52
N GLU A 36 5.13 -0.71 -20.67
CA GLU A 36 5.89 -0.47 -21.91
C GLU A 36 7.03 -1.47 -22.13
N LEU A 37 7.70 -1.88 -21.06
CA LEU A 37 8.90 -2.73 -21.14
C LEU A 37 8.62 -4.22 -21.05
N VAL A 38 7.47 -4.61 -20.49
CA VAL A 38 7.15 -6.00 -20.17
C VAL A 38 5.71 -6.31 -20.55
N GLU A 39 5.50 -7.44 -21.20
CA GLU A 39 4.16 -7.99 -21.42
C GLU A 39 3.65 -8.58 -20.10
N ILE A 40 2.90 -7.77 -19.33
CA ILE A 40 2.49 -8.10 -17.96
C ILE A 40 1.80 -9.46 -17.90
N ASP A 41 0.91 -9.79 -18.84
CA ASP A 41 0.20 -11.09 -18.88
C ASP A 41 1.11 -12.33 -19.04
N LYS A 42 2.39 -12.15 -19.39
CA LYS A 42 3.39 -13.24 -19.47
C LYS A 42 4.22 -13.42 -18.20
N LEU A 43 4.10 -12.52 -17.22
CA LEU A 43 4.75 -12.70 -15.92
C LEU A 43 4.10 -13.82 -15.12
N ASP A 44 4.84 -14.44 -14.19
CA ASP A 44 4.21 -15.33 -13.21
C ASP A 44 3.26 -14.54 -12.30
N PHE A 45 3.65 -13.33 -11.91
CA PHE A 45 2.83 -12.39 -11.16
C PHE A 45 3.37 -10.96 -11.24
N LEU A 46 2.48 -9.99 -11.04
CA LEU A 46 2.81 -8.60 -10.73
C LEU A 46 2.07 -8.16 -9.48
N VAL A 47 2.80 -7.94 -8.39
CA VAL A 47 2.23 -7.43 -7.14
C VAL A 47 2.69 -6.00 -6.90
N ALA A 48 1.71 -5.10 -6.72
CA ALA A 48 1.98 -3.75 -6.24
C ALA A 48 1.60 -3.61 -4.78
N PHE A 49 2.40 -2.90 -4.02
CA PHE A 49 2.12 -2.64 -2.62
C PHE A 49 1.33 -1.33 -2.53
N SER A 50 0.08 -1.49 -2.13
CA SER A 50 -0.81 -0.41 -1.73
C SER A 50 -0.75 -0.27 -0.21
N SER A 51 -1.54 0.64 0.33
CA SER A 51 -1.51 0.99 1.75
C SER A 51 -2.89 0.85 2.36
N ALA A 52 -2.91 0.45 3.62
CA ALA A 52 -4.12 0.52 4.43
C ALA A 52 -4.71 1.93 4.56
N SER A 53 -3.99 2.99 4.15
CA SER A 53 -4.56 4.34 3.98
C SER A 53 -5.78 4.38 3.06
N THR A 54 -5.96 3.40 2.18
CA THR A 54 -7.16 3.23 1.35
C THR A 54 -8.44 3.08 2.17
N PHE A 55 -8.35 2.60 3.42
CA PHE A 55 -9.49 2.55 4.35
C PHE A 55 -9.80 3.90 5.02
N GLY A 56 -8.99 4.93 4.73
CA GLY A 56 -9.14 6.26 5.28
C GLY A 56 -8.04 6.58 6.30
N ASN A 57 -7.29 7.63 6.01
CA ASN A 57 -6.37 8.25 6.97
C ASN A 57 -6.39 9.78 6.78
N PRO A 58 -6.69 10.57 7.84
CA PRO A 58 -6.62 12.02 7.76
C PRO A 58 -5.28 12.49 7.21
N GLY A 59 -5.33 13.34 6.20
CA GLY A 59 -4.13 13.87 5.56
C GLY A 59 -3.61 13.06 4.37
N GLN A 60 -4.15 11.87 4.08
CA GLN A 60 -3.62 10.99 3.02
C GLN A 60 -4.58 10.79 1.84
N THR A 61 -5.48 11.75 1.59
CA THR A 61 -6.43 11.66 0.48
C THR A 61 -5.71 11.55 -0.87
N ASN A 62 -4.59 12.27 -1.08
CA ASN A 62 -3.79 12.16 -2.29
C ASN A 62 -3.16 10.77 -2.48
N TYR A 63 -2.57 10.23 -1.42
CA TYR A 63 -1.91 8.93 -1.42
C TYR A 63 -2.90 7.78 -1.59
N ALA A 64 -4.04 7.82 -0.89
CA ALA A 64 -5.14 6.86 -1.09
C ALA A 64 -5.65 6.91 -2.53
N SER A 65 -5.84 8.10 -3.11
CA SER A 65 -6.28 8.26 -4.51
C SER A 65 -5.29 7.65 -5.50
N ALA A 66 -3.99 7.87 -5.29
CA ALA A 66 -2.93 7.29 -6.14
C ALA A 66 -2.91 5.76 -6.07
N ASN A 67 -3.09 5.18 -4.88
CA ASN A 67 -3.20 3.74 -4.69
C ASN A 67 -4.45 3.14 -5.35
N THR A 68 -5.61 3.78 -5.21
CA THR A 68 -6.85 3.36 -5.89
C THR A 68 -6.72 3.37 -7.41
N LEU A 69 -6.03 4.37 -7.98
CA LEU A 69 -5.76 4.40 -9.42
C LEU A 69 -4.87 3.24 -9.86
N LEU A 70 -3.84 2.90 -9.07
CA LEU A 70 -2.98 1.75 -9.33
C LEU A 70 -3.77 0.43 -9.28
N GLU A 71 -4.60 0.25 -8.26
CA GLU A 71 -5.50 -0.91 -8.11
C GLU A 71 -6.38 -1.11 -9.34
N GLY A 72 -7.01 -0.04 -9.84
CA GLY A 72 -7.86 -0.09 -11.03
C GLY A 72 -7.09 -0.35 -12.34
N ARG A 73 -5.80 -0.01 -12.41
CA ARG A 73 -4.96 -0.39 -13.57
C ARG A 73 -4.58 -1.86 -13.52
N LEU A 74 -4.18 -2.36 -12.35
CA LEU A 74 -3.77 -3.76 -12.18
C LEU A 74 -4.90 -4.75 -12.44
N SER A 75 -6.16 -4.38 -12.14
CA SER A 75 -7.32 -5.26 -12.34
C SER A 75 -7.54 -5.71 -13.80
N ARG A 76 -6.90 -5.02 -14.76
CA ARG A 76 -6.92 -5.35 -16.19
C ARG A 76 -6.13 -6.63 -16.49
N TYR A 77 -5.06 -6.88 -15.74
CA TYR A 77 -4.22 -8.06 -15.90
C TYR A 77 -4.77 -9.24 -15.10
N ARG A 78 -4.53 -10.46 -15.59
CA ARG A 78 -5.02 -11.68 -14.91
C ARG A 78 -4.10 -12.14 -13.77
N ASN A 79 -2.83 -11.81 -13.88
CA ASN A 79 -1.73 -12.20 -12.99
C ASN A 79 -1.22 -11.02 -12.16
N ALA A 80 -1.99 -9.93 -12.06
CA ALA A 80 -1.60 -8.77 -11.28
C ALA A 80 -2.65 -8.41 -10.24
N PHE A 81 -2.18 -7.98 -9.07
CA PHE A 81 -3.04 -7.49 -7.99
C PHE A 81 -2.30 -6.50 -7.09
N SER A 82 -3.08 -5.77 -6.33
CA SER A 82 -2.60 -4.89 -5.28
C SER A 82 -2.63 -5.59 -3.93
N LEU A 83 -1.54 -5.52 -3.18
CA LEU A 83 -1.46 -6.00 -1.81
C LEU A 83 -1.65 -4.81 -0.86
N ILE A 84 -2.70 -4.82 -0.04
CA ILE A 84 -2.93 -3.77 0.94
C ILE A 84 -2.04 -4.04 2.16
N VAL A 85 -1.02 -3.21 2.35
CA VAL A 85 -0.02 -3.41 3.41
C VAL A 85 -0.18 -2.36 4.51
N PRO A 86 -0.31 -2.78 5.78
CA PRO A 86 -0.11 -1.90 6.93
C PRO A 86 1.31 -1.32 6.99
N ALA A 87 1.57 -0.42 7.93
CA ALA A 87 2.94 -0.03 8.20
C ALA A 87 3.85 -1.24 8.52
N VAL A 88 5.08 -1.24 8.01
CA VAL A 88 6.07 -2.31 8.26
C VAL A 88 7.08 -1.82 9.29
N LEU A 89 7.04 -2.39 10.50
CA LEU A 89 7.76 -1.93 11.70
C LEU A 89 9.27 -1.80 11.52
N ASP A 90 9.86 -2.74 10.81
CA ASP A 90 11.28 -2.88 10.55
C ASP A 90 11.67 -2.36 9.15
N SER A 91 10.80 -1.55 8.53
CA SER A 91 11.15 -0.82 7.30
C SER A 91 11.78 0.53 7.62
N SER A 92 12.76 0.94 6.82
CA SER A 92 13.43 2.25 6.93
C SER A 92 12.48 3.45 6.82
N VAL A 93 11.25 3.25 6.31
CA VAL A 93 10.21 4.27 6.26
C VAL A 93 9.62 4.56 7.64
N MET A 94 9.59 3.55 8.53
CA MET A 94 8.94 3.61 9.84
C MET A 94 9.91 3.92 10.98
N VAL A 95 11.19 3.55 10.83
CA VAL A 95 12.21 3.82 11.83
C VAL A 95 12.93 5.15 11.59
N LEU A 96 13.44 5.74 12.66
CA LEU A 96 14.43 6.83 12.63
C LEU A 96 15.76 6.29 12.07
N GLU A 97 16.71 7.18 11.82
CA GLU A 97 18.05 6.83 11.31
C GLU A 97 18.81 5.81 12.19
N ASP A 98 18.38 5.62 13.45
CA ASP A 98 18.92 4.63 14.37
C ASP A 98 18.44 3.19 14.12
N GLY A 99 17.49 2.99 13.20
CA GLY A 99 17.05 1.67 12.73
C GLY A 99 16.06 0.93 13.64
N PHE A 100 15.72 1.47 14.81
CA PHE A 100 14.88 0.78 15.80
C PHE A 100 13.79 1.63 16.43
N THR A 101 13.91 2.97 16.39
CA THR A 101 12.93 3.86 17.02
C THR A 101 11.88 4.29 16.01
N PRO A 102 10.59 3.99 16.21
CA PRO A 102 9.55 4.44 15.29
C PRO A 102 9.42 5.96 15.23
N GLN A 103 9.22 6.53 14.03
CA GLN A 103 8.99 7.96 13.90
C GLN A 103 7.68 8.35 14.64
N PRO A 104 7.66 9.44 15.43
CA PRO A 104 6.49 9.81 16.24
C PRO A 104 5.18 9.96 15.46
N ARG A 105 5.25 10.40 14.20
CA ARG A 105 4.09 10.52 13.30
C ARG A 105 3.39 9.19 13.02
N PHE A 106 4.11 8.06 13.14
CA PHE A 106 3.57 6.73 12.92
C PHE A 106 3.16 6.01 14.21
N LYS A 107 3.25 6.66 15.38
CA LYS A 107 2.81 6.10 16.66
C LYS A 107 1.37 5.54 16.63
N PRO A 108 0.39 6.15 15.94
CA PRO A 108 -0.95 5.57 15.78
C PRO A 108 -1.01 4.27 14.97
N TRP A 109 0.02 3.99 14.16
CA TRP A 109 0.10 2.83 13.27
C TRP A 109 0.73 1.62 13.94
N LEU A 110 1.58 1.84 14.94
CA LEU A 110 2.33 0.78 15.63
C LEU A 110 1.48 -0.40 16.12
N PRO A 111 0.26 -0.21 16.69
CA PRO A 111 -0.52 -1.34 17.18
C PRO A 111 -0.92 -2.34 16.10
N TRP A 112 -1.02 -1.91 14.84
CA TRP A 112 -1.48 -2.76 13.73
C TRP A 112 -0.47 -2.83 12.58
N ALA A 113 0.74 -2.31 12.81
CA ALA A 113 1.88 -2.49 11.95
C ALA A 113 2.36 -3.95 11.98
N LEU A 114 3.02 -4.38 10.91
CA LEU A 114 3.50 -5.75 10.71
C LEU A 114 5.02 -5.78 10.70
N SER A 115 5.61 -6.93 11.03
CA SER A 115 7.02 -7.19 10.69
C SER A 115 7.16 -7.54 9.21
N SER A 116 8.37 -7.38 8.67
CA SER A 116 8.72 -7.86 7.33
C SER A 116 8.48 -9.36 7.16
N THR A 117 8.74 -10.17 8.19
CA THR A 117 8.41 -11.60 8.19
C THR A 117 6.93 -11.84 7.98
N ARG A 118 6.07 -11.12 8.73
CA ARG A 118 4.62 -11.29 8.59
C ARG A 118 4.11 -10.81 7.24
N LEU A 119 4.75 -9.80 6.67
CA LEU A 119 4.48 -9.35 5.31
C LEU A 119 4.82 -10.43 4.27
N CYS A 120 5.91 -11.18 4.45
CA CYS A 120 6.23 -12.32 3.59
C CYS A 120 5.15 -13.41 3.66
N ASP A 121 4.65 -13.76 4.85
CA ASP A 121 3.55 -14.73 4.99
C ASP A 121 2.29 -14.28 4.23
N ILE A 122 1.97 -12.99 4.33
CA ILE A 122 0.81 -12.38 3.67
C ILE A 122 0.99 -12.40 2.15
N LEU A 123 2.19 -12.09 1.65
CA LEU A 123 2.49 -12.15 0.23
C LEU A 123 2.38 -13.59 -0.30
N GLU A 124 2.88 -14.57 0.46
CA GLU A 124 2.75 -15.98 0.10
C GLU A 124 1.28 -16.41 0.00
N ASP A 125 0.46 -16.09 1.01
CA ASP A 125 -0.97 -16.41 1.01
C ASP A 125 -1.71 -15.72 -0.16
N ALA A 126 -1.38 -14.45 -0.45
CA ALA A 126 -1.95 -13.72 -1.58
C ALA A 126 -1.59 -14.37 -2.92
N LEU A 127 -0.32 -14.76 -3.12
CA LEU A 127 0.13 -15.42 -4.34
C LEU A 127 -0.56 -16.79 -4.52
N ARG A 128 -0.64 -17.61 -3.46
CA ARG A 128 -1.36 -18.90 -3.47
C ARG A 128 -2.84 -18.73 -3.80
N LYS A 129 -3.48 -17.67 -3.33
CA LYS A 129 -4.87 -17.36 -3.69
C LYS A 129 -5.00 -16.91 -5.14
N SER A 130 -4.07 -16.08 -5.62
CA SER A 130 -4.12 -15.56 -7.00
C SER A 130 -4.01 -16.64 -8.07
N SER A 131 -3.35 -17.77 -7.77
CA SER A 131 -3.27 -18.90 -8.71
C SER A 131 -4.59 -19.64 -8.90
N HIS A 132 -5.58 -19.42 -8.03
CA HIS A 132 -6.88 -20.10 -8.06
C HIS A 132 -8.06 -19.13 -8.22
N THR A 133 -7.89 -17.85 -7.90
CA THR A 133 -8.98 -16.87 -7.88
C THR A 133 -8.47 -15.51 -8.33
N LYS A 134 -9.14 -14.90 -9.32
CA LYS A 134 -8.83 -13.53 -9.75
C LYS A 134 -9.40 -12.54 -8.74
N PHE A 135 -8.56 -11.61 -8.28
CA PHE A 135 -8.94 -10.44 -7.49
C PHE A 135 -8.05 -9.25 -7.85
N SER A 136 -8.55 -8.04 -7.64
CA SER A 136 -7.79 -6.81 -7.89
C SER A 136 -6.97 -6.36 -6.69
N SER A 137 -7.49 -6.61 -5.48
CA SER A 137 -6.87 -6.18 -4.22
C SER A 137 -6.93 -7.31 -3.20
N TYR A 138 -5.80 -7.56 -2.53
CA TYR A 138 -5.68 -8.49 -1.42
C TYR A 138 -5.61 -7.70 -0.12
N VAL A 139 -6.61 -7.91 0.74
CA VAL A 139 -6.66 -7.33 2.07
C VAL A 139 -6.26 -8.41 3.08
N PRO A 140 -5.14 -8.27 3.79
CA PRO A 140 -4.75 -9.23 4.81
C PRO A 140 -5.72 -9.17 5.99
N ASP A 141 -5.75 -10.25 6.78
CA ASP A 141 -6.49 -10.24 8.03
C ASP A 141 -5.84 -9.26 9.02
N PHE A 142 -6.65 -8.37 9.57
CA PHE A 142 -6.22 -7.36 10.52
C PHE A 142 -6.37 -7.87 11.95
N GLN A 143 -5.52 -7.39 12.84
CA GLN A 143 -5.77 -7.49 14.29
C GLN A 143 -6.92 -6.56 14.65
N TRP A 144 -8.17 -6.99 14.42
CA TRP A 144 -9.37 -6.16 14.56
C TRP A 144 -9.53 -5.56 15.97
N SER A 145 -9.07 -6.26 17.01
CA SER A 145 -9.00 -5.73 18.37
C SER A 145 -8.18 -4.43 18.46
N HIS A 146 -7.09 -4.33 17.71
CA HIS A 146 -6.25 -3.15 17.65
C HIS A 146 -6.85 -2.05 16.77
N VAL A 147 -7.49 -2.42 15.65
CA VAL A 147 -8.23 -1.48 14.79
C VAL A 147 -9.34 -0.79 15.60
N LEU A 148 -10.16 -1.56 16.31
CA LEU A 148 -11.25 -1.03 17.15
C LEU A 148 -10.75 -0.13 18.27
N LYS A 149 -9.62 -0.47 18.91
CA LYS A 149 -9.00 0.36 19.94
C LYS A 149 -8.56 1.72 19.40
N GLN A 150 -8.14 1.78 18.14
CA GLN A 150 -7.60 2.98 17.50
C GLN A 150 -8.68 3.88 16.89
N PHE A 151 -9.67 3.29 16.22
CA PHE A 151 -10.69 4.03 15.47
C PHE A 151 -12.06 4.10 16.18
N GLY A 152 -12.22 3.37 17.29
CA GLY A 152 -13.49 3.24 18.00
C GLY A 152 -14.40 2.16 17.39
N PRO A 153 -15.48 1.80 18.09
CA PRO A 153 -16.52 0.94 17.54
C PRO A 153 -17.31 1.66 16.44
N SER A 154 -17.82 0.88 15.49
CA SER A 154 -18.74 1.33 14.43
C SER A 154 -20.12 1.71 14.95
#